data_AF-A0A4S9TKQ1-F1
#
_entry.id   AF-A0A4S9TKQ1-F1
#
_cell.length_a   1.000
_cell.length_b   1.000
_cell.length_c   1.000
_cell.angle_alpha   90.00
_cell.angle_beta   90.00
_cell.angle_gamma   90.00
#
_symmetry.space_group_name_H-M   'P 1'
#
loop_
_entity.id
_entity.type
_entity.pdbx_description
1 polymer ?
#
loop_
_entity_poly.entity_id
_entity_poly.type
_entity_poly.pdbx_seq_one_letter_code
_entity_poly.pdbx_strand_id
1 'polypeptide(L)'
;MLRQPNPRLCRQFHATRTAAIASRRGPVGPPKTKDRGPESKEDTQTDFAAMNVLGNTPAPTTAIDACAHDGFALNSGLKIAGSGVMLVGGDAFNWKPWIREGRKEGTIGEGATGDDNKGVSSVGGTLRNTKGQWEVAEHSWGLLDAVWPKPDLLILGTGPSILPVSPETRKHISDLGIRLEVADTRNAASQFNLLATERGVQQVAAALIPIGWKEGTY
;
A
#
# COMPACT_ATOMS: atom_id res chain seq x y z
N MET A 1 60.30 -21.62 31.03
CA MET A 1 59.12 -21.84 30.18
C MET A 1 58.62 -20.47 29.70
N LEU A 2 59.00 -20.09 28.49
CA LEU A 2 58.65 -18.82 27.86
C LEU A 2 57.58 -19.11 26.80
N ARG A 3 56.34 -18.65 27.02
CA ARG A 3 55.23 -18.84 26.06
C ARG A 3 55.01 -17.53 25.31
N GLN A 4 55.29 -17.55 24.02
CA GLN A 4 55.05 -16.46 23.08
C GLN A 4 53.55 -16.13 22.98
N PRO A 5 53.17 -14.85 22.80
CA PRO A 5 51.92 -14.49 22.16
C PRO A 5 52.13 -13.99 20.71
N ASN A 6 51.20 -14.45 19.88
CA ASN A 6 50.98 -14.22 18.44
C ASN A 6 51.16 -12.76 17.96
N PRO A 7 51.78 -12.52 16.79
CA PRO A 7 51.84 -11.19 16.19
C PRO A 7 50.48 -10.78 15.62
N ARG A 8 49.93 -9.67 16.15
CA ARG A 8 48.77 -9.00 15.56
C ARG A 8 49.18 -8.34 14.25
N LEU A 9 48.44 -8.69 13.20
CA LEU A 9 48.46 -8.12 11.86
C LEU A 9 48.19 -6.60 11.94
N CYS A 10 49.25 -5.78 11.88
CA CYS A 10 49.11 -4.33 11.78
C CYS A 10 48.94 -3.97 10.30
N ARG A 11 47.72 -3.62 9.90
CA ARG A 11 47.37 -3.24 8.52
C ARG A 11 47.87 -1.81 8.29
N GLN A 12 49.02 -1.69 7.60
CA GLN A 12 49.60 -0.40 7.20
C GLN A 12 48.76 0.23 6.08
N PHE A 13 48.06 1.32 6.38
CA PHE A 13 47.44 2.16 5.35
C PHE A 13 48.53 2.94 4.62
N HIS A 14 48.75 2.62 3.34
CA HIS A 14 49.64 3.38 2.46
C HIS A 14 48.97 4.71 2.09
N ALA A 15 49.50 5.82 2.60
CA ALA A 15 49.13 7.15 2.15
C ALA A 15 49.80 7.42 0.79
N THR A 16 49.01 7.40 -0.29
CA THR A 16 49.48 7.76 -1.63
C THR A 16 49.50 9.29 -1.76
N ARG A 17 50.68 9.85 -2.00
CA ARG A 17 50.88 11.28 -2.33
C ARG A 17 50.26 11.58 -3.69
N THR A 18 49.26 12.46 -3.72
CA THR A 18 48.70 13.03 -4.94
C THR A 18 49.68 14.05 -5.53
N ALA A 19 50.21 13.75 -6.72
CA ALA A 19 50.99 14.69 -7.51
C ALA A 19 50.05 15.69 -8.21
N ALA A 20 50.30 16.99 -8.02
CA ALA A 20 49.55 18.06 -8.67
C ALA A 20 49.88 18.11 -10.17
N ILE A 21 48.90 17.77 -11.01
CA ILE A 21 48.98 17.93 -12.47
C ILE A 21 48.60 19.39 -12.80
N ALA A 22 49.54 20.13 -13.38
CA ALA A 22 49.32 21.50 -13.84
C ALA A 22 48.26 21.53 -14.96
N SER A 23 47.16 22.26 -14.74
CA SER A 23 46.12 22.45 -15.75
C SER A 23 46.62 23.40 -16.86
N ARG A 24 46.83 22.89 -18.07
CA ARG A 24 46.91 23.73 -19.26
C ARG A 24 45.48 24.17 -19.62
N ARG A 25 45.10 25.38 -19.22
CA ARG A 25 43.83 26.00 -19.65
C ARG A 25 43.94 26.35 -21.13
N GLY A 26 43.33 25.55 -22.00
CA GLY A 26 42.97 25.98 -23.35
C GLY A 26 41.87 27.05 -23.29
N PRO A 27 41.71 27.88 -24.33
CA PRO A 27 40.74 28.97 -24.32
C PRO A 27 39.31 28.42 -24.18
N VAL A 28 38.64 28.81 -23.09
CA VAL A 28 37.22 28.59 -22.85
C VAL A 28 36.47 29.74 -23.52
N GLY A 29 36.06 29.54 -24.76
CA GLY A 29 35.16 30.43 -25.47
C GLY A 29 34.11 29.61 -26.23
N PRO A 30 32.86 30.09 -26.36
CA PRO A 30 31.86 29.41 -27.16
C PRO A 30 32.34 29.28 -28.61
N PRO A 31 32.06 28.15 -29.29
CA PRO A 31 32.49 27.91 -30.66
C PRO A 31 31.99 29.03 -31.59
N LYS A 32 32.89 29.55 -32.44
CA LYS A 32 32.63 30.72 -33.31
C LYS A 32 31.81 30.40 -34.56
N THR A 33 31.44 29.14 -34.80
CA THR A 33 30.66 28.74 -35.97
C THR A 33 29.33 28.13 -35.52
N LYS A 34 28.23 28.60 -36.11
CA LYS A 34 26.87 28.04 -35.94
C LYS A 34 26.53 27.16 -37.14
N ASP A 35 27.48 26.37 -37.62
CA ASP A 35 27.24 25.50 -38.75
C ASP A 35 26.57 24.21 -38.25
N ARG A 36 25.27 24.32 -37.99
CA ARG A 36 24.36 23.20 -37.83
C ARG A 36 23.88 22.96 -39.26
N GLY A 37 24.23 21.82 -39.85
CA GLY A 37 23.94 21.49 -41.25
C GLY A 37 22.46 21.69 -41.66
N PRO A 38 22.09 21.40 -42.91
CA PRO A 38 20.80 21.80 -43.48
C PRO A 38 19.64 21.49 -42.53
N GLU A 39 18.68 22.44 -42.42
CA GLU A 39 17.53 22.29 -41.54
C GLU A 39 16.88 20.92 -41.73
N SER A 40 16.91 20.10 -40.68
CA SER A 40 16.21 18.84 -40.66
C SER A 40 14.72 19.14 -40.72
N LYS A 41 14.07 18.79 -41.84
CA LYS A 41 12.61 18.68 -41.98
C LYS A 41 12.10 17.40 -41.30
N GLU A 42 12.66 17.07 -40.15
CA GLU A 42 12.08 16.02 -39.35
C GLU A 42 10.90 16.64 -38.59
N ASP A 43 9.72 16.10 -38.87
CA ASP A 43 8.51 16.32 -38.08
C ASP A 43 8.70 15.59 -36.73
N THR A 44 9.71 16.01 -35.96
CA THR A 44 10.00 15.52 -34.61
C THR A 44 9.23 16.32 -33.58
N GLN A 45 8.01 16.75 -33.93
CA GLN A 45 7.08 17.19 -32.93
C GLN A 45 6.32 15.96 -32.45
N THR A 46 6.92 15.26 -31.48
CA THR A 46 6.22 14.23 -30.72
C THR A 46 5.03 14.90 -30.06
N ASP A 47 3.85 14.78 -30.67
CA ASP A 47 2.62 15.21 -30.05
C ASP A 47 2.41 14.32 -28.81
N PHE A 48 2.69 14.89 -27.63
CA PHE A 48 2.52 14.19 -26.36
C PHE A 48 1.06 13.78 -26.13
N ALA A 49 0.10 14.37 -26.82
CA ALA A 49 -1.29 13.90 -26.81
C ALA A 49 -1.46 12.58 -27.58
N ALA A 50 -0.67 12.36 -28.64
CA ALA A 50 -0.71 11.13 -29.45
C ALA A 50 -0.01 9.93 -28.79
N MET A 51 0.76 10.15 -27.71
CA MET A 51 1.39 9.08 -26.92
C MET A 51 0.59 8.70 -25.67
N ASN A 52 -0.66 9.19 -25.54
CA ASN A 52 -1.57 8.79 -24.47
C ASN A 52 -2.23 7.44 -24.78
N VAL A 53 -1.43 6.37 -24.67
CA VAL A 53 -1.84 4.97 -24.90
C VAL A 53 -2.93 4.50 -23.92
N LEU A 54 -3.19 5.24 -22.84
CA LEU A 54 -4.19 4.94 -21.81
C LEU A 54 -5.46 5.80 -21.90
N GLY A 55 -5.51 6.77 -22.81
CA GLY A 55 -6.60 7.74 -22.90
C GLY A 55 -7.96 7.13 -23.27
N ASN A 56 -8.01 5.87 -23.70
CA ASN A 56 -9.23 5.19 -24.13
C ASN A 56 -9.58 3.94 -23.31
N THR A 57 -8.88 3.67 -22.19
CA THR A 57 -9.25 2.58 -21.30
C THR A 57 -10.38 3.06 -20.39
N PRO A 58 -11.59 2.46 -20.43
CA PRO A 58 -12.68 2.91 -19.59
C PRO A 58 -12.31 2.71 -18.11
N ALA A 59 -12.55 3.74 -17.29
CA ALA A 59 -12.33 3.65 -15.86
C ALA A 59 -13.18 2.49 -15.27
N PRO A 60 -12.64 1.72 -14.32
CA PRO A 60 -13.38 0.61 -13.74
C PRO A 60 -14.59 1.13 -12.98
N THR A 61 -15.70 0.39 -13.01
CA THR A 61 -16.96 0.72 -12.30
C THR A 61 -16.81 0.72 -10.76
N THR A 62 -15.67 0.24 -10.28
CA THR A 62 -15.24 0.25 -8.88
C THR A 62 -14.22 1.33 -8.56
N ALA A 63 -13.95 2.27 -9.47
CA ALA A 63 -13.05 3.38 -9.17
C ALA A 63 -13.63 4.20 -8.01
N ILE A 64 -12.77 4.57 -7.06
CA ILE A 64 -13.16 5.32 -5.87
C ILE A 64 -13.13 6.81 -6.20
N ASP A 65 -14.29 7.47 -6.15
CA ASP A 65 -14.43 8.91 -6.35
C ASP A 65 -14.13 9.68 -5.06
N ALA A 66 -14.61 9.16 -3.91
CA ALA A 66 -14.45 9.82 -2.63
C ALA A 66 -14.25 8.82 -1.49
N CYS A 67 -13.26 9.12 -0.64
CA CYS A 67 -13.11 8.51 0.68
C CYS A 67 -13.81 9.42 1.70
N ALA A 68 -15.00 9.02 2.15
CA ALA A 68 -15.76 9.72 3.17
C ALA A 68 -15.25 9.39 4.59
N HIS A 69 -15.81 10.07 5.59
CA HIS A 69 -15.45 9.81 6.99
C HIS A 69 -15.84 8.37 7.41
N ASP A 70 -17.02 7.92 7.02
CA ASP A 70 -17.61 6.63 7.42
C ASP A 70 -17.71 5.62 6.27
N GLY A 71 -17.14 5.91 5.10
CA GLY A 71 -17.23 5.01 3.95
C GLY A 71 -16.64 5.56 2.65
N PHE A 72 -17.21 5.13 1.53
CA PHE A 72 -16.66 5.32 0.19
C PHE A 72 -17.76 5.60 -0.83
N ALA A 73 -17.46 6.43 -1.84
CA ALA A 73 -18.28 6.60 -3.03
C ALA A 73 -17.49 6.13 -4.25
N LEU A 74 -18.13 5.34 -5.11
CA LEU A 74 -17.56 4.81 -6.35
C LEU A 74 -18.11 5.57 -7.57
N ASN A 75 -17.36 5.55 -8.68
CA ASN A 75 -17.73 6.21 -9.93
C ASN A 75 -19.01 5.67 -10.58
N SER A 76 -19.45 4.48 -10.18
CA SER A 76 -20.76 3.92 -10.53
C SER A 76 -21.93 4.64 -9.87
N GLY A 77 -21.67 5.56 -8.92
CA GLY A 77 -22.68 6.18 -8.07
C GLY A 77 -23.00 5.39 -6.80
N LEU A 78 -22.42 4.19 -6.63
CA LEU A 78 -22.58 3.39 -5.42
C LEU A 78 -21.91 4.10 -4.22
N LYS A 79 -22.64 4.18 -3.11
CA LYS A 79 -22.14 4.70 -1.83
C LYS A 79 -22.19 3.61 -0.78
N ILE A 80 -21.04 3.37 -0.16
CA ILE A 80 -20.84 2.42 0.93
C ILE A 80 -20.64 3.26 2.19
N ALA A 81 -21.42 3.03 3.24
CA ALA A 81 -21.36 3.77 4.49
C ALA A 81 -21.40 2.82 5.70
N GLY A 82 -20.76 3.20 6.79
CA GLY A 82 -20.68 2.42 8.02
C GLY A 82 -19.87 1.12 7.89
N SER A 83 -19.05 0.99 6.86
CA SER A 83 -18.16 -0.16 6.63
C SER A 83 -16.92 0.24 5.83
N GLY A 84 -15.91 -0.61 5.89
CA GLY A 84 -14.85 -0.62 4.90
C GLY A 84 -15.35 -1.17 3.58
N VAL A 85 -14.48 -1.11 2.58
CA VAL A 85 -14.74 -1.70 1.27
C VAL A 85 -13.60 -2.65 0.90
N MET A 86 -13.97 -3.81 0.36
CA MET A 86 -13.04 -4.71 -0.31
C MET A 86 -13.42 -4.74 -1.79
N LEU A 87 -12.48 -4.36 -2.65
CA LEU A 87 -12.61 -4.31 -4.11
C LEU A 87 -11.81 -5.46 -4.70
N VAL A 88 -12.48 -6.38 -5.38
CA VAL A 88 -11.87 -7.59 -5.97
C VAL A 88 -12.59 -7.93 -7.26
N GLY A 89 -11.86 -8.16 -8.34
CA GLY A 89 -12.44 -8.67 -9.59
C GLY A 89 -13.40 -7.70 -10.30
N GLY A 90 -13.37 -6.41 -9.95
CA GLY A 90 -14.32 -5.42 -10.46
C GLY A 90 -15.63 -5.34 -9.68
N ASP A 91 -15.72 -6.01 -8.53
CA ASP A 91 -16.83 -5.93 -7.59
C ASP A 91 -16.43 -5.20 -6.30
N ALA A 92 -17.42 -4.64 -5.60
CA ALA A 92 -17.25 -3.95 -4.33
C ALA A 92 -18.06 -4.61 -3.22
N PHE A 93 -17.39 -4.99 -2.14
CA PHE A 93 -17.96 -5.70 -1.00
C PHE A 93 -17.88 -4.86 0.27
N ASN A 94 -18.95 -4.89 1.07
CA ASN A 94 -18.91 -4.36 2.43
C ASN A 94 -17.94 -5.18 3.27
N TRP A 95 -16.94 -4.52 3.84
CA TRP A 95 -15.89 -5.19 4.60
C TRP A 95 -15.78 -4.58 6.00
N LYS A 96 -15.99 -5.41 7.03
CA LYS A 96 -15.94 -4.99 8.44
C LYS A 96 -15.00 -5.90 9.23
N PRO A 97 -13.68 -5.82 8.96
CA PRO A 97 -12.71 -6.73 9.58
C PRO A 97 -12.50 -6.48 11.09
N TRP A 98 -13.09 -5.41 11.62
CA TRP A 98 -13.12 -5.13 13.05
C TRP A 98 -14.22 -5.92 13.79
N ILE A 99 -15.16 -6.54 13.09
CA ILE A 99 -16.16 -7.40 13.74
C ILE A 99 -15.47 -8.74 14.07
N ARG A 100 -15.43 -9.10 15.35
CA ARG A 100 -14.94 -10.41 15.79
C ARG A 100 -16.13 -11.31 16.07
N GLU A 101 -16.14 -12.51 15.50
CA GLU A 101 -17.05 -13.57 15.95
C GLU A 101 -16.73 -13.89 17.41
N GLY A 102 -17.69 -13.68 18.32
CA GLY A 102 -17.60 -14.16 19.70
C GLY A 102 -17.36 -13.13 20.80
N ARG A 103 -18.20 -12.09 20.90
CA ARG A 103 -18.76 -11.78 22.22
C ARG A 103 -20.24 -12.13 22.21
N LYS A 104 -20.58 -13.25 22.87
CA LYS A 104 -21.73 -13.15 23.77
C LYS A 104 -21.32 -12.16 24.85
N GLU A 105 -22.14 -11.14 25.00
CA GLU A 105 -22.10 -10.27 26.16
C GLU A 105 -22.05 -11.11 27.44
N GLY A 106 -21.14 -10.76 28.36
CA GLY A 106 -20.95 -11.49 29.61
C GLY A 106 -20.04 -12.72 29.51
N THR A 107 -18.72 -12.52 29.61
CA THR A 107 -17.90 -13.47 30.37
C THR A 107 -16.91 -12.67 31.19
N ILE A 108 -17.23 -12.67 32.46
CA ILE A 108 -16.66 -11.92 33.55
C ILE A 108 -15.23 -12.46 33.76
N GLY A 109 -14.33 -11.63 34.26
CA GLY A 109 -13.16 -12.13 34.98
C GLY A 109 -13.60 -13.18 36.01
N GLU A 110 -12.67 -14.04 36.42
CA GLU A 110 -12.90 -15.07 37.43
C GLU A 110 -13.81 -14.56 38.57
N GLY A 111 -15.02 -15.13 38.65
CA GLY A 111 -15.84 -15.06 39.87
C GLY A 111 -16.98 -14.04 39.95
N ALA A 112 -17.75 -13.77 38.90
CA ALA A 112 -19.09 -13.20 39.12
C ALA A 112 -20.18 -13.94 38.35
N THR A 113 -21.28 -14.18 39.06
CA THR A 113 -22.53 -14.74 38.56
C THR A 113 -23.24 -13.62 37.80
N GLY A 114 -23.38 -13.78 36.48
CA GLY A 114 -24.01 -12.80 35.60
C GLY A 114 -25.52 -12.75 35.78
N ASP A 115 -26.07 -11.54 35.63
CA ASP A 115 -27.46 -11.29 35.27
C ASP A 115 -27.42 -10.63 33.89
N ASP A 116 -27.87 -11.40 32.89
CA ASP A 116 -27.47 -11.35 31.48
C ASP A 116 -28.36 -10.44 30.62
N ASN A 117 -28.85 -9.33 31.17
CA ASN A 117 -29.73 -8.47 30.38
C ASN A 117 -29.62 -6.97 30.67
N LYS A 118 -28.41 -6.39 30.56
CA LYS A 118 -28.24 -4.93 30.54
C LYS A 118 -26.88 -4.44 30.05
N GLY A 119 -26.51 -4.76 28.83
CA GLY A 119 -25.57 -3.91 28.11
C GLY A 119 -25.83 -3.92 26.61
N VAL A 120 -25.42 -2.83 25.99
CA VAL A 120 -25.56 -2.62 24.56
C VAL A 120 -24.26 -3.12 23.96
N SER A 121 -24.33 -4.26 23.28
CA SER A 121 -23.22 -4.83 22.51
C SER A 121 -22.63 -3.78 21.56
N SER A 122 -21.44 -3.27 21.89
CA SER A 122 -20.64 -2.47 20.95
C SER A 122 -20.07 -3.42 19.89
N VAL A 123 -20.49 -3.22 18.64
CA VAL A 123 -20.04 -3.97 17.45
C VAL A 123 -18.59 -3.58 17.07
N GLY A 124 -18.02 -2.57 17.74
CA GLY A 124 -16.69 -2.05 17.52
C GLY A 124 -15.61 -2.94 18.12
N GLY A 125 -15.01 -3.80 17.29
CA GLY A 125 -13.76 -4.45 17.62
C GLY A 125 -12.52 -3.64 17.23
N THR A 126 -11.36 -4.27 17.41
CA THR A 126 -10.04 -3.67 17.20
C THR A 126 -9.38 -4.19 15.93
N LEU A 127 -8.71 -3.30 15.19
CA LEU A 127 -7.88 -3.62 14.02
C LEU A 127 -6.40 -3.71 14.37
N ARG A 128 -6.06 -3.68 15.66
CA ARG A 128 -4.68 -3.67 16.14
C ARG A 128 -4.46 -4.84 17.08
N ASN A 129 -3.29 -5.45 16.96
CA ASN A 129 -2.82 -6.40 17.97
C ASN A 129 -2.21 -5.66 19.18
N THR A 130 -1.80 -6.41 20.20
CA THR A 130 -1.17 -5.87 21.42
C THR A 130 0.14 -5.11 21.15
N LYS A 131 0.75 -5.31 19.98
CA LYS A 131 1.97 -4.63 19.54
C LYS A 131 1.67 -3.38 18.69
N GLY A 132 0.41 -3.00 18.54
CA GLY A 132 -0.01 -1.86 17.73
C GLY A 132 0.10 -2.08 16.21
N GLN A 133 0.28 -3.33 15.77
CA GLN A 133 0.33 -3.67 14.36
C GLN A 133 -1.09 -3.93 13.83
N TRP A 134 -1.32 -3.61 12.57
CA TRP A 134 -2.58 -3.87 11.89
C TRP A 134 -2.75 -5.39 11.72
N GLU A 135 -3.83 -5.91 12.28
CA GLU A 135 -4.13 -7.34 12.31
C GLU A 135 -5.63 -7.56 12.44
N VAL A 136 -6.14 -8.51 11.68
CA VAL A 136 -7.55 -8.88 11.64
C VAL A 136 -7.65 -10.40 11.65
N ALA A 137 -8.82 -10.92 12.02
CA ALA A 137 -9.04 -12.36 12.04
C ALA A 137 -8.97 -12.94 10.61
N GLU A 138 -8.48 -14.18 10.48
CA GLU A 138 -8.27 -14.84 9.19
C GLU A 138 -9.54 -14.86 8.32
N HIS A 139 -10.71 -15.12 8.92
CA HIS A 139 -12.00 -15.12 8.20
C HIS A 139 -12.33 -13.78 7.53
N SER A 140 -11.74 -12.67 7.98
CA SER A 140 -11.92 -11.36 7.34
C SER A 140 -11.33 -11.30 5.92
N TRP A 141 -10.45 -12.25 5.58
CA TRP A 141 -9.84 -12.40 4.26
C TRP A 141 -10.51 -13.47 3.39
N GLY A 142 -11.58 -14.13 3.87
CA GLY A 142 -12.19 -15.27 3.19
C GLY A 142 -12.62 -15.04 1.74
N LEU A 143 -12.90 -13.78 1.36
CA LEU A 143 -13.16 -13.44 -0.05
C LEU A 143 -11.92 -13.68 -0.94
N LEU A 144 -10.72 -13.34 -0.45
CA LEU A 144 -9.47 -13.58 -1.15
C LEU A 144 -9.16 -15.06 -1.25
N ASP A 145 -9.58 -15.88 -0.29
CA ASP A 145 -9.44 -17.34 -0.34
C ASP A 145 -10.34 -17.97 -1.41
N ALA A 146 -11.53 -17.42 -1.61
CA ALA A 146 -12.52 -17.95 -2.54
C ALA A 146 -12.33 -17.47 -3.99
N VAL A 147 -11.76 -16.28 -4.21
CA VAL A 147 -11.66 -15.71 -5.56
C VAL A 147 -10.68 -16.47 -6.46
N TRP A 148 -11.06 -16.65 -7.72
CA TRP A 148 -10.20 -17.08 -8.82
C TRP A 148 -10.49 -16.21 -10.06
N PRO A 149 -9.47 -15.71 -10.79
CA PRO A 149 -8.04 -15.84 -10.51
C PRO A 149 -7.65 -15.05 -9.24
N LYS A 150 -6.55 -15.45 -8.59
CA LYS A 150 -6.01 -14.66 -7.46
C LYS A 150 -5.50 -13.32 -7.98
N PRO A 151 -5.76 -12.19 -7.30
CA PRO A 151 -5.16 -10.92 -7.67
C PRO A 151 -3.65 -10.94 -7.41
N ASP A 152 -2.87 -10.25 -8.24
CA ASP A 152 -1.41 -10.20 -8.10
C ASP A 152 -0.98 -9.23 -6.97
N LEU A 153 -1.80 -8.21 -6.71
CA LEU A 153 -1.54 -7.15 -5.75
C LEU A 153 -2.80 -6.81 -4.95
N LEU A 154 -2.65 -6.74 -3.62
CA LEU A 154 -3.62 -6.22 -2.68
C LEU A 154 -3.09 -4.93 -2.05
N ILE A 155 -3.85 -3.85 -2.20
CA ILE A 155 -3.57 -2.56 -1.56
C ILE A 155 -4.43 -2.44 -0.31
N LEU A 156 -3.79 -2.34 0.85
CA LEU A 156 -4.43 -2.20 2.15
C LEU A 156 -4.42 -0.74 2.61
N GLY A 157 -5.61 -0.14 2.66
CA GLY A 157 -5.85 1.18 3.22
C GLY A 157 -6.21 1.09 4.70
N THR A 158 -5.29 1.49 5.58
CA THR A 158 -5.40 1.29 7.04
C THR A 158 -6.20 2.40 7.77
N GLY A 159 -6.84 3.30 7.04
CA GLY A 159 -7.61 4.42 7.57
C GLY A 159 -6.89 5.77 7.38
N PRO A 160 -6.89 6.66 8.39
CA PRO A 160 -6.35 8.02 8.25
C PRO A 160 -4.81 8.09 8.21
N SER A 161 -4.12 7.02 8.64
CA SER A 161 -2.67 6.96 8.71
C SER A 161 -2.22 5.52 8.47
N ILE A 162 -1.04 5.35 7.87
CA ILE A 162 -0.43 4.03 7.67
C ILE A 162 -0.14 3.33 9.00
N LEU A 163 -0.48 2.04 9.08
CA LEU A 163 -0.15 1.16 10.20
C LEU A 163 0.70 -0.04 9.74
N PRO A 164 1.72 -0.45 10.51
CA PRO A 164 2.52 -1.62 10.17
C PRO A 164 1.67 -2.89 10.28
N VAL A 165 1.62 -3.70 9.23
CA VAL A 165 0.86 -4.96 9.21
C VAL A 165 1.60 -6.05 9.98
N SER A 166 0.86 -6.89 10.73
CA SER A 166 1.44 -8.01 11.46
C SER A 166 2.12 -9.02 10.52
N PRO A 167 3.20 -9.70 10.95
CA PRO A 167 3.85 -10.72 10.14
C PRO A 167 2.90 -11.86 9.74
N GLU A 168 1.95 -12.21 10.60
CA GLU A 168 0.94 -13.25 10.36
C GLU A 168 0.00 -12.87 9.23
N THR A 169 -0.57 -11.67 9.26
CA THR A 169 -1.41 -11.16 8.16
C THR A 169 -0.61 -11.13 6.85
N ARG A 170 0.63 -10.63 6.88
CA ARG A 170 1.48 -10.58 5.68
C ARG A 170 1.78 -11.99 5.15
N LYS A 171 2.02 -12.95 6.03
CA LYS A 171 2.25 -14.36 5.67
C LYS A 171 1.02 -14.96 5.00
N HIS A 172 -0.17 -14.81 5.60
CA HIS A 172 -1.42 -15.33 5.03
C HIS A 172 -1.67 -14.80 3.61
N ILE A 173 -1.54 -13.49 3.39
CA ILE A 173 -1.70 -12.89 2.05
C ILE A 173 -0.62 -13.39 1.08
N SER A 174 0.63 -13.55 1.53
CA SER A 174 1.71 -14.07 0.70
C SER A 174 1.52 -15.54 0.33
N ASP A 175 0.95 -16.35 1.23
CA ASP A 175 0.68 -17.78 0.99
C ASP A 175 -0.40 -17.95 -0.09
N LEU A 176 -1.30 -16.97 -0.26
CA LEU A 176 -2.25 -16.90 -1.38
C LEU A 176 -1.59 -16.50 -2.71
N GLY A 177 -0.29 -16.18 -2.72
CA GLY A 177 0.44 -15.69 -3.89
C GLY A 177 0.22 -14.20 -4.18
N ILE A 178 -0.40 -13.46 -3.25
CA ILE A 178 -0.79 -12.06 -3.43
C ILE A 178 0.29 -11.15 -2.83
N ARG A 179 0.69 -10.11 -3.55
CA ARG A 179 1.59 -9.07 -3.00
C ARG A 179 0.80 -8.10 -2.14
N LEU A 180 1.31 -7.73 -0.98
CA LEU A 180 0.68 -6.77 -0.07
C LEU A 180 1.38 -5.41 -0.09
N GLU A 181 0.63 -4.38 -0.44
CA GLU A 181 1.01 -2.98 -0.30
C GLU A 181 0.16 -2.30 0.77
N VAL A 182 0.76 -1.42 1.58
CA VAL A 182 0.08 -0.82 2.74
C VAL A 182 0.23 0.69 2.66
N ALA A 183 -0.88 1.40 2.79
CA ALA A 183 -0.92 2.85 2.82
C ALA A 183 -2.03 3.37 3.76
N ASP A 184 -2.12 4.68 3.91
CA ASP A 184 -3.37 5.30 4.34
C ASP A 184 -4.45 5.14 3.24
N THR A 185 -5.70 5.28 3.63
CA THR A 185 -6.84 4.96 2.76
C THR A 185 -6.94 5.86 1.53
N ARG A 186 -6.56 7.14 1.64
CA ARG A 186 -6.68 8.09 0.52
C ARG A 186 -5.64 7.79 -0.56
N ASN A 187 -4.41 7.48 -0.13
CA ASN A 187 -3.34 7.10 -1.02
C ASN A 187 -3.60 5.72 -1.64
N ALA A 188 -4.06 4.75 -0.82
CA ALA A 188 -4.46 3.43 -1.29
C ALA A 188 -5.55 3.49 -2.37
N ALA A 189 -6.58 4.33 -2.19
CA ALA A 189 -7.66 4.51 -3.16
C ALA A 189 -7.14 5.05 -4.50
N SER A 190 -6.30 6.09 -4.46
CA SER A 190 -5.69 6.65 -5.67
C SER A 190 -4.83 5.63 -6.41
N GLN A 191 -4.05 4.84 -5.66
CA GLN A 191 -3.19 3.81 -6.22
C GLN A 191 -3.98 2.67 -6.86
N PHE A 192 -5.07 2.24 -6.21
CA PHE A 192 -5.98 1.26 -6.78
C PHE A 192 -6.56 1.74 -8.10
N ASN A 193 -7.09 2.98 -8.15
CA ASN A 193 -7.70 3.52 -9.36
C ASN A 193 -6.73 3.53 -10.55
N LEU A 194 -5.48 3.94 -10.31
CA LEU A 194 -4.44 3.96 -11.33
C LEU A 194 -4.09 2.53 -11.79
N LEU A 195 -3.76 1.64 -10.87
CA LEU A 195 -3.31 0.29 -11.22
C LEU A 195 -4.44 -0.58 -11.80
N ALA A 196 -5.68 -0.42 -11.33
CA ALA A 196 -6.84 -1.11 -11.88
C ALA A 196 -7.17 -0.66 -13.31
N THR A 197 -6.86 0.59 -13.67
CA THR A 197 -7.00 1.09 -15.04
C THR A 197 -5.87 0.59 -15.94
N GLU A 198 -4.63 0.53 -15.43
CA GLU A 198 -3.45 0.11 -16.20
C GLU A 198 -3.36 -1.42 -16.39
N ARG A 199 -3.62 -2.19 -15.34
CA ARG A 199 -3.42 -3.65 -15.29
C ARG A 199 -4.72 -4.44 -15.35
N GLY A 200 -5.85 -3.76 -15.17
CA GLY A 200 -7.16 -4.36 -15.08
C GLY A 200 -7.56 -4.73 -13.64
N VAL A 201 -8.87 -4.68 -13.39
CA VAL A 201 -9.50 -4.94 -12.08
C VAL A 201 -9.34 -6.36 -11.54
N GLN A 202 -8.94 -7.31 -12.40
CA GLN A 202 -8.71 -8.69 -12.01
C GLN A 202 -7.33 -8.88 -11.34
N GLN A 203 -6.34 -8.06 -11.71
CA GLN A 203 -4.97 -8.19 -11.19
C GLN A 203 -4.75 -7.43 -9.88
N VAL A 204 -5.58 -6.44 -9.58
CA VAL A 204 -5.40 -5.53 -8.45
C VAL A 204 -6.65 -5.55 -7.59
N ALA A 205 -6.46 -5.80 -6.30
CA ALA A 205 -7.48 -5.73 -5.28
C ALA A 205 -7.18 -4.59 -4.29
N ALA A 206 -8.20 -4.07 -3.63
CA ALA A 206 -8.05 -3.11 -2.53
C ALA A 206 -8.90 -3.52 -1.33
N ALA A 207 -8.39 -3.29 -0.13
CA ALA A 207 -9.12 -3.48 1.11
C ALA A 207 -8.93 -2.21 1.96
N LEU A 208 -9.99 -1.44 2.14
CA LEU A 208 -9.91 -0.06 2.63
C LEU A 208 -10.78 0.15 3.86
N ILE A 209 -10.18 0.70 4.91
CA ILE A 209 -10.86 1.14 6.12
C ILE A 209 -11.24 2.63 5.98
N PRO A 210 -12.46 3.06 6.38
CA PRO A 210 -12.84 4.47 6.27
C PRO A 210 -11.89 5.40 7.04
N ILE A 211 -11.69 6.62 6.52
CA ILE A 211 -10.73 7.58 7.09
C ILE A 211 -11.12 7.98 8.53
N GLY A 212 -12.42 8.05 8.80
CA GLY A 212 -12.97 8.39 10.11
C GLY A 212 -13.23 7.18 11.01
N TRP A 213 -12.83 5.98 10.60
CA TRP A 213 -12.93 4.81 11.46
C TRP A 213 -12.07 5.00 12.72
N LYS A 214 -12.66 4.69 13.88
CA LYS A 214 -11.95 4.63 15.15
C LYS A 214 -12.37 3.34 15.87
N GLU A 215 -11.55 2.94 16.81
CA GLU A 215 -11.86 1.80 17.66
C GLU A 215 -13.11 2.12 18.51
N GLY A 216 -14.11 1.22 18.48
CA GLY A 216 -15.34 1.37 19.25
C GLY A 216 -16.47 2.23 18.63
N THR A 217 -16.30 2.79 17.43
CA THR A 217 -17.30 3.72 16.83
C THR A 217 -18.47 3.07 16.08
N TYR A 218 -18.61 1.73 16.11
CA TYR A 218 -19.66 1.01 15.38
C TYR A 218 -20.35 -0.05 16.23
#